data_AF-A0A1F9VQH2-F1
#
_entry.id   AF-A0A1F9VQH2-F1
#
_cell.length_a   1.000
_cell.length_b   1.000
_cell.length_c   1.000
_cell.angle_alpha   90.00
_cell.angle_beta   90.00
_cell.angle_gamma   90.00
#
_symmetry.space_group_name_H-M   'P 1'
#
loop_
_entity.id
_entity.type
_entity.pdbx_description
1 polymer ?
#
loop_
_entity_poly.entity_id
_entity_poly.type
_entity_poly.pdbx_seq_one_letter_code
_entity_poly.pdbx_strand_id
1 'polypeptide(L)'
;MAEEITLGLCTSGARLKVSVLAGGRFFQAQKKVFNQERFLFPLVKRELKKAGADLRGVTAVCAARGPGRFTGIRISLTLAGALKALAGARVYTATLFEILALQAAESAHFRAWAKESGGTRLAVLLHAFKDEYFCQFFVPGKLPKPEGEPVWLKEEEMRELLHNNGAPFYAIADAEEAAGIYALLPGNAVKAPPVLSKIIPAYLIKAALAYKNKTLKPLYLKPAKYETENNTVENRKSKIGNRGQENY
;
A
#
# COMPACT_ATOMS: atom_id res chain seq x y z
N MET A 1 32.22 -4.50 -12.03
CA MET A 1 30.81 -4.92 -12.20
C MET A 1 29.98 -3.66 -12.33
N ALA A 2 29.07 -3.57 -13.31
CA ALA A 2 28.16 -2.43 -13.40
C ALA A 2 27.30 -2.37 -12.13
N GLU A 3 27.09 -1.17 -11.61
CA GLU A 3 26.30 -0.94 -10.40
C GLU A 3 24.83 -1.32 -10.65
N GLU A 4 24.22 -2.09 -9.75
CA GLU A 4 22.82 -2.51 -9.89
C GLU A 4 21.90 -1.30 -9.65
N ILE A 5 21.07 -0.96 -10.64
CA ILE A 5 20.13 0.15 -10.56
C ILE A 5 18.72 -0.39 -10.36
N THR A 6 18.12 -0.05 -9.21
CA THR A 6 16.73 -0.42 -8.91
C THR A 6 15.83 0.82 -8.89
N LEU A 7 14.77 0.82 -9.69
CA LEU A 7 13.79 1.90 -9.78
C LEU A 7 12.53 1.57 -8.95
N GLY A 8 12.11 2.45 -8.05
CA GLY A 8 10.88 2.36 -7.27
C GLY A 8 9.81 3.32 -7.78
N LEU A 9 8.57 2.84 -7.93
CA LEU A 9 7.46 3.61 -8.52
C LEU A 9 6.16 3.47 -7.71
N CYS A 10 5.51 4.60 -7.43
CA CYS A 10 4.16 4.62 -6.92
C CYS A 10 3.39 5.82 -7.47
N THR A 11 2.27 5.51 -8.11
CA THR A 11 1.32 6.46 -8.70
C THR A 11 -0.10 6.24 -8.18
N SER A 12 -0.27 5.47 -7.10
CA SER A 12 -1.58 5.06 -6.57
C SER A 12 -2.32 6.15 -5.79
N GLY A 13 -1.62 7.18 -5.30
CA GLY A 13 -2.20 8.32 -4.56
C GLY A 13 -2.23 9.63 -5.34
N ALA A 14 -2.35 10.76 -4.63
CA ALA A 14 -2.29 12.11 -5.18
C ALA A 14 -0.86 12.56 -5.53
N ARG A 15 0.16 11.88 -4.98
CA ARG A 15 1.58 12.14 -5.27
C ARG A 15 2.17 11.05 -6.15
N LEU A 16 2.85 11.47 -7.22
CA LEU A 16 3.81 10.63 -7.94
C LEU A 16 5.05 10.48 -7.06
N LYS A 17 5.43 9.25 -6.75
CA LYS A 17 6.58 8.90 -5.89
C LYS A 17 7.56 8.04 -6.68
N VAL A 18 8.84 8.44 -6.69
CA VAL A 18 9.94 7.76 -7.38
C VAL A 18 11.11 7.60 -6.42
N SER A 19 11.73 6.43 -6.42
CA SER A 19 13.02 6.18 -5.78
C SER A 19 13.97 5.44 -6.73
N VAL A 20 15.27 5.64 -6.55
CA VAL A 20 16.34 4.93 -7.25
C VAL A 20 17.33 4.47 -6.21
N LEU A 21 17.67 3.19 -6.22
CA LEU A 21 18.74 2.60 -5.41
C LEU A 21 19.92 2.28 -6.34
N ALA A 22 21.08 2.83 -6.02
CA ALA A 22 22.36 2.57 -6.68
C ALA A 22 23.44 2.51 -5.59
N GLY A 23 24.20 1.40 -5.52
CA GLY A 23 25.36 1.31 -4.63
C GLY A 23 25.02 1.50 -3.15
N GLY A 24 23.85 1.04 -2.73
CA GLY A 24 23.34 1.21 -1.36
C GLY A 24 22.77 2.61 -1.05
N ARG A 25 22.82 3.56 -1.99
CA ARG A 25 22.32 4.92 -1.80
C ARG A 25 20.97 5.11 -2.46
N PHE A 26 20.06 5.79 -1.76
CA PHE A 26 18.75 6.15 -2.27
C PHE A 26 18.72 7.58 -2.82
N PHE A 27 18.22 7.72 -4.04
CA PHE A 27 17.78 8.99 -4.63
C PHE A 27 16.26 8.94 -4.71
N GLN A 28 15.57 9.97 -4.27
CA GLN A 28 14.12 9.90 -4.17
C GLN A 28 13.48 11.26 -4.36
N ALA A 29 12.28 11.24 -4.92
CA ALA A 29 11.46 12.41 -5.07
C ALA A 29 9.98 12.06 -5.07
N GLN A 30 9.18 13.05 -4.72
CA GLN A 30 7.75 12.97 -4.86
C GLN A 30 7.18 14.31 -5.30
N LYS A 31 6.06 14.27 -6.04
CA LYS A 31 5.40 15.47 -6.55
C LYS A 31 3.88 15.28 -6.51
N LYS A 32 3.16 16.21 -5.88
CA LYS A 32 1.69 16.25 -5.93
C LYS A 32 1.27 16.78 -7.29
N VAL A 33 0.73 15.92 -8.16
CA VAL A 33 0.24 16.29 -9.50
C VAL A 33 -0.95 15.41 -9.86
N PHE A 34 -1.89 15.96 -10.63
CA PHE A 34 -3.06 15.19 -11.10
C PHE A 34 -2.71 14.28 -12.29
N ASN A 35 -2.12 14.84 -13.36
CA ASN A 35 -1.71 14.14 -14.59
C ASN A 35 -0.32 13.49 -14.43
N GLN A 36 -0.23 12.49 -13.55
CA GLN A 36 1.04 11.88 -13.15
C GLN A 36 1.84 11.29 -14.33
N GLU A 37 1.15 10.77 -15.34
CA GLU A 37 1.73 10.22 -16.57
C GLU A 37 2.60 11.22 -17.34
N ARG A 38 2.24 12.52 -17.33
CA ARG A 38 3.05 13.58 -17.98
C ARG A 38 4.35 13.87 -17.23
N PHE A 39 4.37 13.68 -15.92
CA PHE A 39 5.51 14.00 -15.06
C PHE A 39 6.35 12.78 -14.68
N LEU A 40 5.86 11.57 -14.95
CA LEU A 40 6.52 10.31 -14.61
C LEU A 40 7.92 10.21 -15.20
N PHE A 41 8.05 10.24 -16.52
CA PHE A 41 9.34 10.12 -17.19
C PHE A 41 10.31 11.25 -16.86
N PRO A 42 9.90 12.54 -16.84
CA PRO A 42 10.76 13.62 -16.37
C PRO A 42 11.31 13.37 -14.96
N LEU A 43 10.47 12.92 -14.02
CA LEU A 43 10.90 12.66 -12.65
C LEU A 43 11.84 11.45 -12.56
N VAL A 44 11.52 10.36 -13.27
CA VAL A 44 12.36 9.15 -13.34
C VAL A 44 13.73 9.46 -13.93
N LYS A 45 13.78 10.14 -15.09
CA LYS A 45 15.06 10.54 -15.71
C LYS A 45 15.90 11.41 -14.79
N ARG A 46 15.27 12.34 -14.06
CA ARG A 46 15.97 13.21 -13.11
C ARG A 46 16.58 12.41 -11.96
N GLU A 47 15.84 11.50 -11.33
CA GLU A 47 16.39 10.70 -10.23
C GLU A 47 17.43 9.67 -10.69
N LEU A 48 17.26 9.06 -11.86
CA LEU A 48 18.28 8.18 -12.46
C LEU A 48 19.57 8.94 -12.78
N LYS A 49 19.47 10.17 -13.33
CA LYS A 49 20.65 11.00 -13.62
C LYS A 49 21.45 11.31 -12.35
N LYS A 50 20.81 11.54 -11.20
CA LYS A 50 21.50 11.73 -9.91
C LYS A 50 22.27 10.48 -9.47
N ALA A 51 21.80 9.30 -9.88
CA ALA A 51 22.47 8.02 -9.67
C ALA A 51 23.48 7.68 -10.78
N GLY A 52 23.77 8.59 -11.71
CA GLY A 52 24.68 8.33 -12.84
C GLY A 52 24.14 7.33 -13.88
N ALA A 53 22.83 7.05 -13.87
CA ALA A 53 22.19 6.07 -14.72
C ALA A 53 21.16 6.67 -15.68
N ASP A 54 20.74 5.88 -16.66
CA ASP A 54 19.58 6.14 -17.51
C ASP A 54 18.58 4.98 -17.41
N LEU A 55 17.48 5.05 -18.19
CA LEU A 55 16.46 3.98 -18.19
C LEU A 55 17.00 2.63 -18.66
N ARG A 56 18.02 2.60 -19.52
CA ARG A 56 18.63 1.36 -20.02
C ARG A 56 19.50 0.70 -18.96
N GLY A 57 20.04 1.49 -18.03
CA GLY A 57 20.78 0.99 -16.88
C GLY A 57 19.91 0.35 -15.80
N VAL A 58 18.58 0.45 -15.87
CA VAL A 58 17.67 -0.10 -14.84
C VAL A 58 17.65 -1.63 -14.92
N THR A 59 18.22 -2.29 -13.91
CA THR A 59 18.30 -3.76 -13.81
C THR A 59 17.14 -4.36 -13.02
N ALA A 60 16.46 -3.56 -12.20
CA ALA A 60 15.28 -3.97 -11.44
C ALA A 60 14.27 -2.83 -11.29
N VAL A 61 12.99 -3.15 -11.24
CA VAL A 61 11.89 -2.23 -11.00
C VAL A 61 10.97 -2.74 -9.90
N CYS A 62 10.67 -1.88 -8.94
CA CYS A 62 9.82 -2.09 -7.79
C CYS A 62 8.58 -1.19 -7.92
N ALA A 63 7.38 -1.76 -7.96
CA ALA A 63 6.16 -0.98 -8.14
C ALA A 63 5.12 -1.26 -7.05
N ALA A 64 4.48 -0.20 -6.55
CA ALA A 64 3.28 -0.35 -5.74
C ALA A 64 2.14 -0.94 -6.59
N ARG A 65 1.51 -2.03 -6.12
CA ARG A 65 0.39 -2.69 -6.82
C ARG A 65 -0.99 -2.33 -6.27
N GLY A 66 -1.07 -1.42 -5.31
CA GLY A 66 -2.32 -0.98 -4.68
C GLY A 66 -2.42 -1.36 -3.19
N PRO A 67 -3.57 -1.07 -2.55
CA PRO A 67 -4.76 -0.44 -3.13
C PRO A 67 -4.54 1.06 -3.42
N GLY A 68 -5.52 1.72 -4.05
CA GLY A 68 -5.45 3.14 -4.42
C GLY A 68 -6.17 3.46 -5.72
N ARG A 69 -5.89 4.62 -6.30
CA ARG A 69 -6.54 5.10 -7.53
C ARG A 69 -6.32 4.14 -8.68
N PHE A 70 -7.42 3.74 -9.33
CA PHE A 70 -7.43 2.73 -10.40
C PHE A 70 -6.44 3.02 -11.55
N THR A 71 -6.52 4.22 -12.13
CA THR A 71 -5.58 4.67 -13.18
C THR A 71 -4.16 4.76 -12.64
N GLY A 72 -4.02 5.24 -11.41
CA GLY A 72 -2.75 5.39 -10.72
C GLY A 72 -1.96 4.08 -10.61
N ILE A 73 -2.59 3.02 -10.11
CA ILE A 73 -1.95 1.70 -9.98
C ILE A 73 -1.48 1.18 -11.35
N ARG A 74 -2.28 1.38 -12.40
CA ARG A 74 -1.95 0.90 -13.75
C ARG A 74 -0.74 1.61 -14.33
N ILE A 75 -0.57 2.91 -14.09
CA ILE A 75 0.59 3.66 -14.60
C ILE A 75 1.90 3.03 -14.12
N SER A 76 2.05 2.78 -12.80
CA SER A 76 3.28 2.21 -12.24
C SER A 76 3.51 0.76 -12.68
N LEU A 77 2.46 -0.07 -12.70
CA LEU A 77 2.57 -1.47 -13.11
C LEU A 77 2.84 -1.62 -14.61
N THR A 78 2.24 -0.78 -15.45
CA THR A 78 2.51 -0.77 -16.90
C THR A 78 3.96 -0.39 -17.18
N LEU A 79 4.51 0.63 -16.51
CA LEU A 79 5.93 0.98 -16.67
C LEU A 79 6.85 -0.17 -16.19
N ALA A 80 6.53 -0.81 -15.07
CA ALA A 80 7.29 -1.97 -14.60
C ALA A 80 7.25 -3.14 -15.60
N GLY A 81 6.08 -3.43 -16.17
CA GLY A 81 5.91 -4.44 -17.23
C GLY A 81 6.66 -4.09 -18.52
N ALA A 82 6.64 -2.82 -18.93
CA ALA A 82 7.38 -2.35 -20.10
C ALA A 82 8.89 -2.49 -19.92
N LEU A 83 9.43 -2.11 -18.75
CA LEU A 83 10.86 -2.28 -18.44
C LEU A 83 11.27 -3.76 -18.37
N LYS A 84 10.40 -4.63 -17.87
CA LYS A 84 10.62 -6.08 -17.92
C LYS A 84 10.72 -6.58 -19.35
N ALA A 85 9.78 -6.20 -20.20
CA ALA A 85 9.68 -6.69 -21.57
C ALA A 85 10.78 -6.14 -22.49
N LEU A 86 11.13 -4.86 -22.32
CA LEU A 86 12.04 -4.15 -23.24
C LEU A 86 13.49 -4.11 -22.75
N ALA A 87 13.73 -4.11 -21.44
CA ALA A 87 15.07 -3.99 -20.85
C ALA A 87 15.50 -5.23 -20.03
N GLY A 88 14.66 -6.27 -19.96
CA GLY A 88 14.95 -7.47 -19.16
C GLY A 88 15.00 -7.22 -17.66
N ALA A 89 14.47 -6.08 -17.18
CA ALA A 89 14.53 -5.72 -15.78
C ALA A 89 13.76 -6.72 -14.91
N ARG A 90 14.32 -7.09 -13.76
CA ARG A 90 13.59 -7.86 -12.75
C ARG A 90 12.46 -7.00 -12.18
N VAL A 91 11.28 -7.59 -12.03
CA VAL A 91 10.12 -6.91 -11.44
C VAL A 91 9.85 -7.45 -10.06
N TYR A 92 9.68 -6.53 -9.12
CA TYR A 92 9.13 -6.79 -7.80
C TYR A 92 7.97 -5.84 -7.52
N THR A 93 6.98 -6.29 -6.78
CA THR A 93 5.84 -5.45 -6.38
C THR A 93 5.55 -5.59 -4.90
N ALA A 94 4.92 -4.57 -4.34
CA ALA A 94 4.44 -4.57 -2.97
C ALA A 94 3.08 -3.87 -2.89
N THR A 95 2.25 -4.26 -1.94
CA THR A 95 1.04 -3.50 -1.58
C THR A 95 1.42 -2.27 -0.77
N LEU A 96 0.55 -1.27 -0.76
CA LEU A 96 0.73 -0.11 0.13
C LEU A 96 0.72 -0.52 1.61
N PHE A 97 0.01 -1.62 1.94
CA PHE A 97 0.02 -2.19 3.28
C PHE A 97 1.40 -2.71 3.67
N GLU A 98 2.01 -3.54 2.82
CA GLU A 98 3.36 -4.07 3.01
C GLU A 98 4.41 -2.95 3.11
N ILE A 99 4.27 -1.90 2.29
CA ILE A 99 5.16 -0.74 2.30
C ILE A 99 5.10 0.00 3.63
N LEU A 100 3.89 0.36 4.09
CA LEU A 100 3.72 1.07 5.36
C LEU A 100 4.01 0.18 6.57
N ALA A 101 3.68 -1.11 6.51
CA ALA A 101 3.99 -2.05 7.58
C ALA A 101 5.50 -2.13 7.82
N LEU A 102 6.28 -2.33 6.76
CA LEU A 102 7.75 -2.35 6.84
C LEU A 102 8.30 -1.01 7.32
N GLN A 103 7.73 0.10 6.84
CA GLN A 103 8.11 1.45 7.27
C GLN A 103 7.89 1.68 8.77
N ALA A 104 6.77 1.19 9.32
CA ALA A 104 6.53 1.24 10.76
C ALA A 104 7.56 0.37 11.49
N ALA A 105 7.72 -0.89 11.09
CA ALA A 105 8.60 -1.85 11.77
C ALA A 105 10.08 -1.41 11.82
N GLU A 106 10.57 -0.77 10.77
CA GLU A 106 11.93 -0.20 10.71
C GLU A 106 12.08 1.14 11.45
N SER A 107 11.00 1.72 12.00
CA SER A 107 11.08 2.99 12.72
C SER A 107 11.47 2.83 14.19
N ALA A 108 12.19 3.81 14.73
CA ALA A 108 12.53 3.83 16.15
C ALA A 108 11.29 3.96 17.04
N HIS A 109 10.29 4.73 16.60
CA HIS A 109 9.05 4.95 17.34
C HIS A 109 8.27 3.64 17.54
N PHE A 110 8.11 2.86 16.47
CA PHE A 110 7.49 1.54 16.57
C PHE A 110 8.27 0.59 17.48
N ARG A 111 9.60 0.54 17.35
CA ARG A 111 10.44 -0.34 18.17
C ARG A 111 10.39 0.00 19.66
N ALA A 112 10.37 1.28 20.00
CA ALA A 112 10.22 1.73 21.38
C ALA A 112 8.88 1.26 21.95
N TRP A 113 7.78 1.55 21.24
CA TRP A 113 6.45 1.08 21.62
C TRP A 113 6.40 -0.44 21.77
N ALA A 114 6.87 -1.20 20.78
CA ALA A 114 6.80 -2.66 20.79
C ALA A 114 7.61 -3.28 21.94
N LYS A 115 8.72 -2.65 22.35
CA LYS A 115 9.50 -3.08 23.52
C LYS A 115 8.75 -2.87 24.83
N GLU A 116 8.03 -1.76 24.96
CA GLU A 116 7.29 -1.40 26.18
C GLU A 116 5.97 -2.15 26.32
N SER A 117 5.22 -2.31 25.22
CA SER A 117 3.90 -2.93 25.21
C SER A 117 3.91 -4.44 24.92
N GLY A 118 5.08 -5.00 24.55
CA GLY A 118 5.17 -6.35 23.99
C GLY A 118 4.58 -6.46 22.58
N GLY A 119 4.47 -5.32 21.87
CA GLY A 119 3.71 -5.08 20.64
C GLY A 119 3.51 -6.29 19.73
N THR A 120 2.27 -6.78 19.71
CA THR A 120 1.89 -8.00 18.98
C THR A 120 1.20 -7.72 17.65
N ARG A 121 0.80 -6.47 17.39
CA ARG A 121 -0.03 -6.15 16.22
C ARG A 121 0.19 -4.74 15.66
N LEU A 122 0.13 -4.67 14.33
CA LEU A 122 0.29 -3.46 13.54
C LEU A 122 -0.88 -3.34 12.55
N ALA A 123 -1.69 -2.30 12.67
CA ALA A 123 -2.74 -1.94 11.73
C ALA A 123 -2.18 -0.97 10.68
N VAL A 124 -2.46 -1.24 9.41
CA VAL A 124 -2.20 -0.31 8.32
C VAL A 124 -3.50 0.18 7.73
N LEU A 125 -3.74 1.50 7.80
CA LEU A 125 -4.95 2.13 7.30
C LEU A 125 -4.67 2.98 6.05
N LEU A 126 -5.58 2.90 5.07
CA LEU A 126 -5.51 3.69 3.84
C LEU A 126 -6.91 4.27 3.55
N HIS A 127 -6.96 5.50 3.07
CA HIS A 127 -8.20 6.08 2.58
C HIS A 127 -8.55 5.51 1.19
N ALA A 128 -9.80 5.13 0.98
CA ALA A 128 -10.27 4.64 -0.31
C ALA A 128 -10.94 5.78 -1.10
N PHE A 129 -12.15 6.16 -0.71
CA PHE A 129 -12.95 7.23 -1.32
C PHE A 129 -14.07 7.63 -0.35
N LYS A 130 -14.33 8.94 -0.18
CA LYS A 130 -15.33 9.46 0.78
C LYS A 130 -15.12 8.90 2.20
N ASP A 131 -16.10 8.20 2.75
CA ASP A 131 -16.16 7.58 4.08
C ASP A 131 -15.71 6.11 4.08
N GLU A 132 -15.06 5.66 3.00
CA GLU A 132 -14.57 4.30 2.86
C GLU A 132 -13.06 4.22 3.12
N TYR A 133 -12.64 3.14 3.78
CA TYR A 133 -11.26 2.91 4.20
C TYR A 133 -10.83 1.48 3.89
N PHE A 134 -9.53 1.31 3.68
CA PHE A 134 -8.91 -0.01 3.64
C PHE A 134 -8.09 -0.23 4.91
N CYS A 135 -8.09 -1.47 5.40
CA CYS A 135 -7.27 -1.86 6.54
C CYS A 135 -6.66 -3.24 6.33
N GLN A 136 -5.45 -3.44 6.82
CA GLN A 136 -4.86 -4.76 6.98
C GLN A 136 -4.03 -4.79 8.26
N PHE A 137 -4.18 -5.86 9.04
CA PHE A 137 -3.36 -6.10 10.21
C PHE A 137 -2.11 -6.90 9.84
N PHE A 138 -1.05 -6.72 10.64
CA PHE A 138 0.22 -7.40 10.49
C PHE A 138 0.72 -7.84 11.86
N VAL A 139 1.31 -9.03 11.89
CA VAL A 139 2.17 -9.47 13.00
C VAL A 139 3.54 -8.80 12.84
N PRO A 140 3.99 -8.02 13.84
CA PRO A 140 5.29 -7.37 13.82
C PRO A 140 6.47 -8.34 13.75
N GLY A 141 7.56 -7.88 13.18
CA GLY A 141 8.82 -8.61 13.09
C GLY A 141 9.81 -7.87 12.20
N LYS A 142 10.97 -8.49 11.93
CA LYS A 142 11.96 -7.93 10.97
C LYS A 142 11.34 -7.68 9.59
N LEU A 143 10.45 -8.59 9.17
CA LEU A 143 9.55 -8.41 8.04
C LEU A 143 8.12 -8.63 8.56
N PRO A 144 7.28 -7.60 8.65
CA PRO A 144 5.91 -7.75 9.13
C PRO A 144 5.13 -8.74 8.26
N LYS A 145 4.40 -9.66 8.89
CA LYS A 145 3.60 -10.66 8.17
C LYS A 145 2.13 -10.24 8.15
N PRO A 146 1.45 -10.25 7.00
CA PRO A 146 0.03 -9.93 6.96
C PRO A 146 -0.76 -10.93 7.79
N GLU A 147 -1.69 -10.41 8.58
CA GLU A 147 -2.62 -11.18 9.40
C GLU A 147 -3.98 -11.18 8.70
N GLY A 148 -4.12 -12.10 7.74
CA GLY A 148 -5.30 -12.20 6.89
C GLY A 148 -5.28 -11.26 5.67
N GLU A 149 -6.36 -11.34 4.90
CA GLU A 149 -6.56 -10.51 3.72
C GLU A 149 -6.95 -9.07 4.10
N PRO A 150 -6.57 -8.07 3.29
CA PRO A 150 -6.98 -6.69 3.52
C PRO A 150 -8.50 -6.54 3.34
N VAL A 151 -9.09 -5.64 4.13
CA VAL A 151 -10.53 -5.34 4.08
C VAL A 151 -10.80 -3.94 3.51
N TRP A 152 -12.00 -3.76 2.97
CA TRP A 152 -12.57 -2.50 2.53
C TRP A 152 -13.90 -2.30 3.25
N LEU A 153 -13.99 -1.24 4.05
CA LEU A 153 -15.12 -1.00 4.95
C LEU A 153 -15.51 0.48 4.93
N LYS A 154 -16.77 0.76 5.30
CA LYS A 154 -17.20 2.12 5.62
C LYS A 154 -16.68 2.56 6.98
N GLU A 155 -16.79 3.85 7.27
CA GLU A 155 -16.32 4.47 8.51
C GLU A 155 -16.81 3.74 9.77
N GLU A 156 -18.11 3.47 9.88
CA GLU A 156 -18.73 2.83 11.04
C GLU A 156 -18.17 1.42 11.27
N GLU A 157 -18.19 0.57 10.24
CA GLU A 157 -17.64 -0.78 10.27
C GLU A 157 -16.12 -0.80 10.54
N MET A 158 -15.40 0.18 10.01
CA MET A 158 -13.96 0.33 10.26
C MET A 158 -13.70 0.66 11.73
N ARG A 159 -14.50 1.55 12.33
CA ARG A 159 -14.43 1.85 13.77
C ARG A 159 -14.73 0.60 14.59
N GLU A 160 -15.78 -0.13 14.26
CA GLU A 160 -16.10 -1.39 14.95
C GLU A 160 -14.95 -2.40 14.86
N LEU A 161 -14.38 -2.62 13.67
CA LEU A 161 -13.23 -3.50 13.48
C LEU A 161 -12.03 -3.08 14.35
N LEU A 162 -11.74 -1.79 14.42
CA LEU A 162 -10.61 -1.25 15.17
C LEU A 162 -10.85 -1.32 16.68
N HIS A 163 -12.07 -1.01 17.15
CA HIS A 163 -12.45 -1.00 18.56
C HIS A 163 -12.60 -2.41 19.15
N ASN A 164 -13.01 -3.40 18.35
CA ASN A 164 -13.10 -4.80 18.78
C ASN A 164 -11.72 -5.45 19.01
N ASN A 165 -10.63 -4.72 18.75
CA ASN A 165 -9.29 -5.13 19.16
C ASN A 165 -9.08 -4.84 20.64
N GLY A 166 -9.35 -5.85 21.48
CA GLY A 166 -9.20 -5.75 22.93
C GLY A 166 -7.77 -5.51 23.43
N ALA A 167 -6.74 -5.69 22.58
CA ALA A 167 -5.34 -5.45 22.92
C ALA A 167 -4.79 -4.18 22.24
N PRO A 168 -3.86 -3.43 22.88
CA PRO A 168 -3.19 -2.30 22.26
C PRO A 168 -2.48 -2.71 20.96
N PHE A 169 -2.60 -1.88 19.92
CA PHE A 169 -1.93 -2.08 18.64
C PHE A 169 -1.36 -0.77 18.11
N TYR A 170 -0.37 -0.89 17.23
CA TYR A 170 0.19 0.27 16.54
C TYR A 170 -0.54 0.49 15.22
N ALA A 171 -0.80 1.74 14.87
CA ALA A 171 -1.51 2.10 13.65
C ALA A 171 -0.67 3.04 12.79
N ILE A 172 -0.40 2.65 11.54
CA ILE A 172 0.22 3.51 10.53
C ILE A 172 -0.76 3.76 9.37
N ALA A 173 -0.72 4.96 8.80
CA ALA A 173 -1.60 5.34 7.71
C ALA A 173 -0.91 6.26 6.71
N ASP A 174 -1.46 6.38 5.49
CA ASP A 174 -1.08 7.44 4.55
C ASP A 174 -1.93 8.70 4.79
N ALA A 175 -1.54 9.51 5.78
CA ALA A 175 -2.25 10.72 6.17
C ALA A 175 -2.04 11.88 5.16
N GLU A 176 -1.17 11.73 4.14
CA GLU A 176 -1.09 12.70 3.04
C GLU A 176 -2.35 12.66 2.16
N GLU A 177 -3.01 11.51 2.07
CA GLU A 177 -4.24 11.33 1.30
C GLU A 177 -5.48 11.64 2.14
N ALA A 178 -5.45 11.37 3.45
CA ALA A 178 -6.51 11.71 4.39
C ALA A 178 -5.96 12.06 5.78
N ALA A 179 -5.80 13.36 6.08
CA ALA A 179 -5.23 13.83 7.34
C ALA A 179 -6.02 13.38 8.58
N GLY A 180 -7.34 13.20 8.44
CA GLY A 180 -8.24 12.78 9.52
C GLY A 180 -8.30 11.27 9.78
N ILE A 181 -7.57 10.43 9.04
CA ILE A 181 -7.73 8.96 9.09
C ILE A 181 -7.52 8.36 10.49
N TYR A 182 -6.69 8.99 11.32
CA TYR A 182 -6.44 8.52 12.68
C TYR A 182 -7.60 8.79 13.65
N ALA A 183 -8.61 9.57 13.27
CA ALA A 183 -9.82 9.75 14.07
C ALA A 183 -10.66 8.46 14.18
N LEU A 184 -10.37 7.44 13.36
CA LEU A 184 -10.98 6.11 13.40
C LEU A 184 -10.48 5.25 14.55
N LEU A 185 -9.34 5.59 15.15
CA LEU A 185 -8.66 4.74 16.11
C LEU A 185 -9.33 4.78 17.50
N PRO A 186 -9.38 3.64 18.22
CA PRO A 186 -9.73 3.62 19.63
C PRO A 186 -8.62 4.23 20.49
N GLY A 187 -8.97 4.61 21.73
CA GLY A 187 -8.02 5.26 22.67
C GLY A 187 -6.82 4.41 23.10
N ASN A 188 -6.90 3.08 22.94
CA ASN A 188 -5.81 2.14 23.26
C ASN A 188 -4.83 1.90 22.09
N ALA A 189 -5.08 2.49 20.91
CA ALA A 189 -4.21 2.35 19.75
C ALA A 189 -3.13 3.45 19.74
N VAL A 190 -1.91 3.08 19.35
CA VAL A 190 -0.79 4.02 19.20
C VAL A 190 -0.66 4.43 17.75
N LYS A 191 -0.91 5.71 17.45
CA LYS A 191 -0.77 6.25 16.10
C LYS A 191 0.69 6.53 15.74
N ALA A 192 1.06 6.24 14.49
CA ALA A 192 2.36 6.63 13.97
C ALA A 192 2.50 8.17 13.91
N PRO A 193 3.70 8.73 14.12
CA PRO A 193 3.96 10.16 13.99
C PRO A 193 3.88 10.63 12.54
N PRO A 194 3.61 11.93 12.29
CA PRO A 194 3.44 12.49 10.94
C PRO A 194 4.58 12.22 9.96
N VAL A 195 5.82 12.06 10.46
CA VAL A 195 6.98 11.73 9.62
C VAL A 195 6.88 10.33 8.99
N LEU A 196 6.17 9.41 9.66
CA LEU A 196 5.89 8.05 9.19
C LEU A 196 4.50 7.91 8.57
N SER A 197 3.57 8.83 8.81
CA SER A 197 2.19 8.74 8.30
C SER A 197 2.05 9.15 6.84
N LYS A 198 2.93 8.60 5.98
CA LYS A 198 3.02 8.84 4.54
C LYS A 198 3.85 7.75 3.88
N ILE A 199 3.67 7.53 2.58
CA ILE A 199 4.55 6.61 1.85
C ILE A 199 5.90 7.27 1.57
N ILE A 200 6.96 6.82 2.24
CA ILE A 200 8.33 7.27 1.95
C ILE A 200 8.85 6.52 0.71
N PRO A 201 9.31 7.21 -0.37
CA PRO A 201 9.64 6.55 -1.63
C PRO A 201 10.68 5.43 -1.54
N ALA A 202 11.67 5.53 -0.65
CA ALA A 202 12.66 4.45 -0.45
C ALA A 202 12.01 3.11 -0.04
N TYR A 203 10.89 3.12 0.69
CA TYR A 203 10.20 1.90 1.11
C TYR A 203 9.48 1.18 -0.02
N LEU A 204 9.27 1.83 -1.18
CA LEU A 204 8.79 1.15 -2.40
C LEU A 204 9.75 0.03 -2.82
N ILE A 205 11.05 0.32 -2.79
CA ILE A 205 12.10 -0.64 -3.14
C ILE A 205 12.31 -1.62 -1.97
N LYS A 206 12.45 -1.11 -0.73
CA LYS A 206 12.70 -1.97 0.43
C LYS A 206 11.63 -3.05 0.59
N ALA A 207 10.35 -2.67 0.55
CA ALA A 207 9.25 -3.61 0.71
C ALA A 207 9.18 -4.59 -0.46
N ALA A 208 9.22 -4.11 -1.71
CA ALA A 208 9.14 -4.99 -2.87
C ALA A 208 10.28 -6.03 -2.91
N LEU A 209 11.51 -5.63 -2.56
CA LEU A 209 12.64 -6.56 -2.47
C LEU A 209 12.55 -7.50 -1.26
N ALA A 210 11.95 -7.07 -0.15
CA ALA A 210 11.79 -7.90 1.05
C ALA A 210 10.70 -8.98 0.85
N TYR A 211 9.53 -8.59 0.32
CA TYR A 211 8.41 -9.52 0.08
C TYR A 211 8.56 -10.33 -1.21
N LYS A 212 9.41 -9.88 -2.15
CA LYS A 212 9.78 -10.59 -3.39
C LYS A 212 8.61 -11.00 -4.29
N ASN A 213 7.46 -10.33 -4.16
CA ASN A 213 6.32 -10.59 -5.04
C ASN A 213 6.66 -10.13 -6.47
N LYS A 214 6.35 -10.94 -7.48
CA LYS A 214 6.63 -10.65 -8.90
C LYS A 214 5.39 -10.37 -9.73
N THR A 215 4.21 -10.32 -9.10
CA THR A 215 2.95 -10.13 -9.80
C THR A 215 2.84 -8.71 -10.33
N LEU A 216 2.37 -8.58 -11.57
CA LEU A 216 1.91 -7.31 -12.15
C LEU A 216 0.39 -7.16 -12.04
N LYS A 217 -0.29 -8.09 -11.33
CA LYS A 217 -1.73 -7.96 -11.08
C LYS A 217 -1.96 -6.89 -10.02
N PRO A 218 -2.78 -5.87 -10.31
CA PRO A 218 -3.16 -4.87 -9.32
C PRO A 218 -3.97 -5.50 -8.18
N LEU A 219 -3.85 -4.95 -6.97
CA LEU A 219 -4.72 -5.24 -5.84
C LEU A 219 -5.90 -4.26 -5.86
N TYR A 220 -7.03 -4.70 -6.40
CA TYR A 220 -8.30 -3.98 -6.31
C TYR A 220 -9.13 -4.59 -5.18
N LEU A 221 -9.49 -3.77 -4.19
CA LEU A 221 -10.28 -4.21 -3.04
C LEU A 221 -11.74 -3.77 -3.12
N LYS A 222 -12.02 -2.76 -3.94
CA LYS A 222 -13.41 -2.36 -4.21
C LYS A 222 -13.97 -3.27 -5.30
N PRO A 223 -15.05 -4.02 -5.04
CA PRO A 223 -15.72 -4.82 -6.05
C PRO A 223 -16.17 -3.93 -7.21
N ALA A 224 -16.25 -4.51 -8.40
CA ALA A 224 -16.97 -3.83 -9.48
C ALA A 224 -18.44 -3.66 -9.06
N LYS A 225 -19.10 -2.57 -9.48
CA LYS A 225 -20.53 -2.32 -9.16
C LYS A 225 -21.41 -3.56 -9.43
N TYR A 226 -21.10 -4.30 -10.50
CA TYR A 226 -21.78 -5.53 -10.89
C TYR A 226 -21.66 -6.68 -9.87
N GLU A 227 -20.53 -6.80 -9.17
CA GLU A 227 -20.33 -7.82 -8.12
C GLU A 227 -21.16 -7.49 -6.87
N THR A 228 -21.39 -6.20 -6.62
CA THR A 228 -22.22 -5.74 -5.48
C THR A 228 -23.71 -5.96 -5.77
N GLU A 229 -24.14 -5.75 -7.02
CA GLU A 229 -25.51 -6.02 -7.47
C GLU A 229 -25.85 -7.51 -7.41
N ASN A 230 -24.95 -8.40 -7.84
CA ASN A 230 -25.18 -9.85 -7.76
C ASN A 230 -25.25 -10.39 -6.32
N ASN A 231 -24.36 -9.94 -5.42
CA ASN A 231 -24.44 -10.32 -4.00
C ASN A 231 -25.73 -9.82 -3.33
N THR A 232 -26.28 -8.68 -3.78
CA THR A 232 -27.56 -8.16 -3.29
C THR A 232 -28.74 -8.99 -3.82
N VAL A 233 -28.67 -9.47 -5.06
CA VAL A 233 -29.69 -10.35 -5.67
C VAL A 233 -29.64 -11.75 -5.06
N GLU A 234 -28.46 -12.32 -4.81
CA GLU A 234 -28.29 -13.60 -4.10
C GLU A 234 -28.78 -13.52 -2.65
N ASN A 235 -28.44 -12.46 -1.92
CA ASN A 235 -28.95 -12.25 -0.56
C ASN A 235 -30.47 -11.99 -0.49
N ARG A 236 -31.08 -11.47 -1.57
CA ARG A 236 -32.54 -11.38 -1.69
C ARG A 236 -33.17 -12.73 -1.99
N LYS A 237 -32.57 -13.55 -2.85
CA LYS A 237 -33.05 -14.91 -3.15
C LYS A 237 -32.94 -15.85 -1.95
N SER A 238 -31.87 -15.76 -1.16
CA SER A 238 -31.72 -16.56 0.07
C SER A 238 -32.72 -16.17 1.16
N LYS A 239 -33.06 -14.89 1.30
CA LYS A 239 -34.13 -14.42 2.20
C LYS A 239 -35.55 -14.81 1.74
N ILE A 240 -35.78 -14.98 0.44
CA ILE A 240 -37.08 -15.43 -0.11
C ILE A 240 -37.21 -16.96 0.01
N GLY A 241 -36.12 -17.72 -0.19
CA GLY A 241 -36.11 -19.17 -0.03
C GLY A 241 -36.39 -19.66 1.39
N ASN A 242 -36.07 -18.86 2.42
CA ASN A 242 -36.32 -19.20 3.83
C ASN A 242 -37.75 -18.84 4.32
N ARG A 243 -38.61 -18.21 3.50
CA ARG A 243 -40.01 -17.91 3.86
C ARG A 243 -41.02 -18.93 3.31
N GLY A 244 -40.55 -20.01 2.67
CA GLY A 244 -41.39 -21.03 2.04
C GLY A 244 -41.50 -22.36 2.79
N GLN A 245 -40.97 -22.48 4.03
CA GLN A 245 -41.02 -23.73 4.81
C GLN A 245 -41.72 -23.61 6.18
N GLU A 246 -42.40 -22.50 6.44
CA GLU A 246 -43.36 -22.41 7.54
C GLU A 246 -44.73 -22.08 6.95
N ASN A 247 -45.49 -23.11 6.60
CA ASN A 247 -46.94 -23.25 6.83
C ASN A 247 -47.51 -24.40 5.98
N TYR A 248 -47.98 -25.43 6.71
CA TYR A 248 -48.75 -26.62 6.32
C TYR A 248 -48.03 -27.77 5.62
#